data_AF-A0AAJ6QQC8-F1
#
_entry.id   AF-A0AAJ6QQC8-F1
#
_cell.length_a   1.000
_cell.length_b   1.000
_cell.length_c   1.000
_cell.angle_alpha   90.00
_cell.angle_beta   90.00
_cell.angle_gamma   90.00
#
_symmetry.space_group_name_H-M   'P 1'
#
loop_
_entity.id
_entity.type
_entity.pdbx_description
1 polymer ?
#
loop_
_entity_poly.entity_id
_entity_poly.type
_entity_poly.pdbx_seq_one_letter_code
_entity_poly.pdbx_strand_id
1 'polypeptide(L)'
;MKITALHQPEKTCKRVYDEVLASAVSGAQSSHDPEEIGAALPTFDGIRSALRRERARIRPPLPSSRSEICLEDQWGKTIDGDDFLLFDQGSSDRILGSASHESMRILIEARSIYMDGTFRVVPRLFLQLYSIHAFYKGQMQALVYFLLPDKSKATCNRVFAMLKEYALSVGKVFQPTTVQLDFEVVCLNAIQESFPGAGVKGCNFHFCQALWRKAQELGLQPYYGDRAVNRFLKCVAALSLVPLEEIDEAWLQIDSDSPSADHPAFRALDRFKTYFISTWLENESVFPRVLWNHYRNFGARTTNHIEGWHHALNGRVGKRHVNLFEIVSHLQKEEHGNKAQRLLLDMGRAPKPVRKKYRVLNERLIRLTDQYEAQELSLIQYVSRVAHNLYTD
;
A
#
# COMPACT_ATOMS: atom_id res chain seq x y z
N MET A 1 36.79 2.76 -3.10
CA MET A 1 35.97 2.15 -2.02
C MET A 1 35.69 3.11 -0.85
N LYS A 2 36.70 3.64 -0.13
CA LYS A 2 36.49 4.59 0.98
C LYS A 2 35.74 5.87 0.57
N ILE A 3 36.17 6.50 -0.53
CA ILE A 3 35.50 7.69 -1.07
C ILE A 3 34.04 7.38 -1.44
N THR A 4 33.80 6.28 -2.16
CA THR A 4 32.43 5.83 -2.48
C THR A 4 31.61 5.58 -1.23
N ALA A 5 32.23 5.08 -0.16
CA ALA A 5 31.58 4.83 1.10
C ALA A 5 31.11 6.10 1.81
N LEU A 6 31.75 7.25 1.53
CA LEU A 6 31.33 8.57 1.98
C LEU A 6 30.22 9.18 1.11
N HIS A 7 30.31 8.99 -0.22
CA HIS A 7 29.33 9.56 -1.15
C HIS A 7 28.02 8.77 -1.22
N GLN A 8 28.00 7.55 -0.68
CA GLN A 8 26.83 6.67 -0.63
C GLN A 8 26.54 6.24 0.81
N PRO A 9 26.20 7.20 1.70
CA PRO A 9 25.98 6.93 3.14
C PRO A 9 24.81 5.98 3.39
N GLU A 10 23.84 5.93 2.50
CA GLU A 10 22.64 5.11 2.62
C GLU A 10 22.96 3.61 2.54
N LYS A 11 23.85 3.21 1.63
CA LYS A 11 24.15 1.79 1.38
C LYS A 11 24.90 1.13 2.54
N THR A 12 24.85 -0.21 2.63
CA THR A 12 25.68 -0.97 3.57
C THR A 12 27.16 -1.02 3.11
N CYS A 13 28.12 -1.23 4.03
CA CYS A 13 29.54 -1.25 3.65
C CYS A 13 29.83 -2.40 2.67
N LYS A 14 29.14 -3.53 2.86
CA LYS A 14 29.23 -4.70 1.98
C LYS A 14 28.76 -4.38 0.56
N ARG A 15 27.63 -3.67 0.43
CA ARG A 15 27.11 -3.25 -0.88
C ARG A 15 28.07 -2.31 -1.60
N VAL A 16 28.64 -1.31 -0.91
CA VAL A 16 29.64 -0.42 -1.52
C VAL A 16 30.89 -1.18 -1.94
N TYR A 17 31.34 -2.15 -1.13
CA TYR A 17 32.43 -3.03 -1.51
C TYR A 17 32.11 -3.81 -2.79
N ASP A 18 30.97 -4.51 -2.84
CA ASP A 18 30.59 -5.36 -3.97
C ASP A 18 30.43 -4.54 -5.28
N GLU A 19 29.80 -3.36 -5.21
CA GLU A 19 29.59 -2.49 -6.38
C GLU A 19 30.90 -1.90 -6.92
N VAL A 20 31.79 -1.43 -6.03
CA VAL A 20 33.09 -0.90 -6.44
C VAL A 20 34.00 -2.02 -6.96
N LEU A 21 33.93 -3.20 -6.36
CA LEU A 21 34.67 -4.39 -6.81
C LEU A 21 34.24 -4.78 -8.23
N ALA A 22 32.93 -4.89 -8.48
CA ALA A 22 32.40 -5.22 -9.81
C ALA A 22 32.84 -4.20 -10.87
N SER A 23 32.80 -2.90 -10.53
CA SER A 23 33.27 -1.84 -11.44
C SER A 23 34.77 -1.91 -11.70
N ALA A 24 35.58 -2.21 -10.69
CA ALA A 24 37.03 -2.31 -10.82
C ALA A 24 37.44 -3.53 -11.67
N VAL A 25 36.81 -4.68 -11.42
CA VAL A 25 37.05 -5.91 -12.19
C VAL A 25 36.65 -5.71 -13.65
N SER A 26 35.47 -5.15 -13.93
CA SER A 26 35.03 -4.88 -15.30
C SER A 26 35.94 -3.92 -16.07
N GLY A 27 36.58 -2.96 -15.39
CA GLY A 27 37.51 -2.02 -16.01
C GLY A 27 38.93 -2.58 -16.21
N ALA A 28 39.35 -3.55 -15.40
CA ALA A 28 40.68 -4.13 -15.44
C ALA A 28 40.79 -5.39 -16.33
N GLN A 29 39.67 -6.08 -16.57
CA GLN A 29 39.62 -7.30 -17.38
C GLN A 29 40.13 -7.14 -18.82
N SER A 30 40.15 -5.92 -19.37
CA SER A 30 40.68 -5.66 -20.71
C SER A 30 42.21 -5.48 -20.75
N SER A 31 42.87 -5.38 -19.60
CA SER A 31 44.28 -4.97 -19.51
C SER A 31 45.17 -5.81 -18.59
N HIS A 32 44.60 -6.69 -17.76
CA HIS A 32 45.33 -7.51 -16.78
C HIS A 32 44.75 -8.93 -16.71
N ASP A 33 45.57 -9.89 -16.27
CA ASP A 33 45.14 -11.28 -16.04
C ASP A 33 44.13 -11.37 -14.88
N PRO A 34 43.02 -12.12 -15.00
CA PRO A 34 42.12 -12.42 -13.90
C PRO A 34 42.78 -12.81 -12.57
N GLU A 35 43.88 -13.57 -12.58
CA GLU A 35 44.59 -13.98 -11.35
C GLU A 35 45.29 -12.79 -10.68
N GLU A 36 45.93 -11.91 -11.45
CA GLU A 36 46.59 -10.70 -10.96
C GLU A 36 45.56 -9.70 -10.39
N ILE A 37 44.42 -9.55 -11.07
CA ILE A 37 43.30 -8.74 -10.60
C ILE A 37 42.77 -9.29 -9.27
N GLY A 38 42.59 -10.61 -9.18
CA GLY A 38 42.10 -11.27 -7.96
C GLY A 38 43.04 -11.06 -6.77
N ALA A 39 44.35 -11.16 -6.97
CA ALA A 39 45.35 -11.00 -5.92
C ALA A 39 45.47 -9.55 -5.42
N ALA A 40 45.28 -8.56 -6.28
CA ALA A 40 45.38 -7.13 -5.92
C ALA A 40 44.13 -6.60 -5.20
N LEU A 41 42.99 -7.28 -5.30
CA LEU A 41 41.73 -6.82 -4.74
C LEU A 41 41.59 -7.20 -3.26
N PRO A 42 41.34 -6.22 -2.37
CA PRO A 42 41.18 -6.52 -0.95
C PRO A 42 39.92 -7.35 -0.71
N THR A 43 39.94 -8.26 0.27
CA THR A 43 38.72 -8.94 0.72
C THR A 43 37.82 -7.98 1.51
N PHE A 44 36.52 -8.26 1.54
CA PHE A 44 35.59 -7.46 2.33
C PHE A 44 36.01 -7.40 3.80
N ASP A 45 36.36 -8.54 4.40
CA ASP A 45 36.74 -8.59 5.81
C ASP A 45 38.01 -7.80 6.11
N GLY A 46 38.98 -7.78 5.19
CA GLY A 46 40.21 -6.99 5.32
C GLY A 46 39.98 -5.48 5.36
N ILE A 47 38.95 -4.96 4.66
CA ILE A 47 38.65 -3.53 4.63
C ILE A 47 37.38 -3.14 5.41
N ARG A 48 36.64 -4.10 5.95
CA ARG A 48 35.35 -3.90 6.64
C ARG A 48 35.45 -2.84 7.73
N SER A 49 36.47 -2.93 8.57
CA SER A 49 36.70 -1.98 9.67
C SER A 49 37.03 -0.58 9.14
N ALA A 50 37.81 -0.47 8.06
CA ALA A 50 38.13 0.81 7.45
C ALA A 50 36.89 1.47 6.81
N LEU A 51 36.06 0.70 6.09
CA LEU A 51 34.82 1.20 5.52
C LEU A 51 33.82 1.64 6.59
N ARG A 52 33.70 0.87 7.68
CA ARG A 52 32.85 1.25 8.83
C ARG A 52 33.35 2.54 9.48
N ARG A 53 34.66 2.70 9.68
CA ARG A 53 35.24 3.94 10.23
C ARG A 53 34.96 5.14 9.34
N GLU A 54 35.17 5.03 8.03
CA GLU A 54 34.85 6.15 7.12
C GLU A 54 33.34 6.46 7.14
N ARG A 55 32.48 5.44 7.17
CA ARG A 55 31.03 5.65 7.24
C ARG A 55 30.57 6.33 8.52
N ALA A 56 31.18 5.99 9.65
CA ALA A 56 30.85 6.58 10.94
C ALA A 56 31.11 8.10 10.99
N ARG A 57 31.86 8.66 10.03
CA ARG A 57 32.14 10.11 9.94
C ARG A 57 30.93 10.92 9.44
N ILE A 58 30.00 10.29 8.73
CA ILE A 58 28.88 10.97 8.05
C ILE A 58 27.50 10.37 8.37
N ARG A 59 27.50 9.20 9.00
CA ARG A 59 26.29 8.47 9.30
C ARG A 59 26.35 7.99 10.75
N PRO A 60 25.33 8.28 11.56
CA PRO A 60 25.25 7.77 12.91
C PRO A 60 25.30 6.24 12.94
N PRO A 61 25.75 5.62 14.05
CA PRO A 61 25.69 4.19 14.22
C PRO A 61 24.27 3.67 13.99
N LEU A 62 24.16 2.44 13.48
CA LEU A 62 22.86 1.81 13.34
C LEU A 62 22.23 1.64 14.72
N PRO A 63 21.00 2.16 14.95
CA PRO A 63 20.34 2.04 16.23
C PRO A 63 20.02 0.57 16.50
N SER A 64 20.26 0.12 17.73
CA SER A 64 19.93 -1.24 18.17
C SER A 64 18.51 -1.33 18.75
N SER A 65 17.96 -0.19 19.18
CA SER A 65 16.61 -0.01 19.70
C SER A 65 15.94 1.22 19.11
N ARG A 66 14.61 1.34 19.20
CA ARG A 66 13.87 2.53 18.73
C ARG A 66 14.22 3.80 19.49
N SER A 67 14.53 3.68 20.79
CA SER A 67 14.93 4.79 21.65
C SER A 67 16.27 5.41 21.25
N GLU A 68 17.17 4.63 20.65
CA GLU A 68 18.48 5.10 20.17
C GLU A 68 18.44 5.80 18.81
N ILE A 69 17.28 5.83 18.14
CA ILE A 69 17.19 6.42 16.80
C ILE A 69 17.50 7.93 16.88
N CYS A 70 18.45 8.37 16.06
CA CYS A 70 18.78 9.77 15.84
C CYS A 70 18.80 10.01 14.32
N LEU A 71 17.87 10.83 13.84
CA LEU A 71 17.69 11.18 12.43
C LEU A 71 17.89 12.68 12.23
N GLU A 72 19.09 13.14 12.55
CA GLU A 72 19.50 14.54 12.39
C GLU A 72 20.07 14.81 10.98
N ASP A 73 20.32 16.09 10.70
CA ASP A 73 20.91 16.58 9.46
C ASP A 73 20.17 16.07 8.20
N GLN A 74 20.92 15.53 7.23
CA GLN A 74 20.40 15.02 5.97
C GLN A 74 19.32 13.95 6.14
N TRP A 75 19.19 13.28 7.29
CA TRP A 75 18.21 12.22 7.51
C TRP A 75 16.85 12.76 7.96
N GLY A 76 16.82 13.98 8.51
CA GLY A 76 15.60 14.70 8.86
C GLY A 76 15.07 15.61 7.75
N LYS A 77 15.80 15.73 6.62
CA LYS A 77 15.52 16.68 5.54
C LYS A 77 15.08 16.01 4.23
N THR A 78 14.47 16.76 3.32
CA THR A 78 14.26 16.34 1.94
C THR A 78 15.59 16.43 1.17
N ILE A 79 15.63 15.90 -0.07
CA ILE A 79 16.80 16.07 -0.95
C ILE A 79 17.09 17.57 -1.20
N ASP A 80 16.05 18.40 -1.18
CA ASP A 80 16.15 19.84 -1.43
C ASP A 80 16.50 20.63 -0.15
N GLY A 81 16.63 19.97 1.01
CA GLY A 81 17.03 20.58 2.28
C GLY A 81 15.87 21.06 3.18
N ASP A 82 14.62 20.88 2.77
CA ASP A 82 13.43 21.21 3.58
C ASP A 82 13.23 20.18 4.71
N ASP A 83 12.45 20.51 5.75
CA ASP A 83 12.07 19.54 6.78
C ASP A 83 11.29 18.35 6.18
N PHE A 84 11.65 17.14 6.61
CA PHE A 84 11.06 15.90 6.14
C PHE A 84 10.62 14.96 7.26
N LEU A 85 11.40 14.81 8.32
CA LEU A 85 10.95 14.09 9.52
C LEU A 85 10.10 15.03 10.37
N LEU A 86 8.79 15.05 10.10
CA LEU A 86 7.86 15.97 10.78
C LEU A 86 7.28 15.37 12.06
N PHE A 87 7.32 14.05 12.21
CA PHE A 87 6.74 13.34 13.34
C PHE A 87 7.76 12.41 13.97
N ASP A 88 7.99 12.60 15.26
CA ASP A 88 8.85 11.74 16.05
C ASP A 88 8.29 11.68 17.48
N GLN A 89 7.56 10.62 17.78
CA GLN A 89 6.91 10.47 19.08
C GLN A 89 7.17 9.09 19.69
N GLY A 90 7.34 9.07 21.02
CA GLY A 90 7.53 7.84 21.81
C GLY A 90 9.00 7.48 22.00
N SER A 91 9.25 6.37 22.70
CA SER A 91 10.61 5.92 23.04
C SER A 91 10.85 4.49 22.59
N SER A 92 10.43 3.50 23.39
CA SER A 92 10.43 2.10 22.98
C SER A 92 9.34 1.83 21.96
N ASP A 93 8.19 2.53 22.01
CA ASP A 93 7.04 2.47 21.10
C ASP A 93 7.07 3.61 20.05
N ARG A 94 8.28 4.04 19.66
CA ARG A 94 8.50 5.19 18.79
C ARG A 94 7.78 5.05 17.45
N ILE A 95 7.19 6.14 16.98
CA ILE A 95 6.64 6.32 15.63
C ILE A 95 7.48 7.41 14.95
N LEU A 96 7.93 7.13 13.73
CA LEU A 96 8.61 8.10 12.89
C LEU A 96 7.73 8.39 11.68
N GLY A 97 7.40 9.65 11.44
CA GLY A 97 6.60 10.08 10.31
C GLY A 97 7.33 11.11 9.46
N SER A 98 7.40 10.83 8.16
CA SER A 98 8.07 11.70 7.19
C SER A 98 7.10 12.20 6.13
N ALA A 99 7.17 13.50 5.84
CA ALA A 99 6.47 14.18 4.76
C ALA A 99 7.10 15.56 4.52
N SER A 100 6.91 16.15 3.34
CA SER A 100 7.19 17.59 3.17
C SER A 100 6.00 18.43 3.64
N HIS A 101 6.24 19.71 3.94
CA HIS A 101 5.15 20.66 4.23
C HIS A 101 4.15 20.78 3.07
N GLU A 102 4.62 20.68 1.82
CA GLU A 102 3.76 20.67 0.65
C GLU A 102 2.86 19.43 0.62
N SER A 103 3.42 18.24 0.81
CA SER A 103 2.67 16.99 0.86
C SER A 103 1.65 16.98 2.01
N MET A 104 1.99 17.56 3.16
CA MET A 104 1.03 17.74 4.27
C MET A 104 -0.12 18.67 3.90
N ARG A 105 0.13 19.82 3.25
CA ARG A 105 -0.96 20.72 2.80
C ARG A 105 -1.91 20.00 1.84
N ILE A 106 -1.37 19.26 0.87
CA ILE A 106 -2.17 18.48 -0.08
C ILE A 106 -3.01 17.44 0.66
N LEU A 107 -2.43 16.74 1.64
CA LEU A 107 -3.16 15.74 2.41
C LEU A 107 -4.30 16.37 3.22
N ILE A 108 -4.04 17.51 3.87
CA ILE A 108 -5.03 18.20 4.72
C ILE A 108 -6.23 18.67 3.90
N GLU A 109 -5.99 19.15 2.68
CA GLU A 109 -7.03 19.66 1.78
C GLU A 109 -7.70 18.56 0.95
N ALA A 110 -7.19 17.32 1.02
CA ALA A 110 -7.77 16.20 0.27
C ALA A 110 -9.12 15.76 0.84
N ARG A 111 -10.12 15.72 -0.03
CA ARG A 111 -11.45 15.15 0.29
C ARG A 111 -11.38 13.65 0.60
N SER A 112 -10.54 12.92 -0.13
CA SER A 112 -10.41 11.48 -0.02
C SER A 112 -8.96 11.09 0.17
N ILE A 113 -8.71 10.26 1.19
CA ILE A 113 -7.39 9.72 1.48
C ILE A 113 -7.41 8.20 1.40
N TYR A 114 -6.26 7.63 1.05
CA TYR A 114 -6.07 6.21 0.84
C TYR A 114 -4.88 5.73 1.65
N MET A 115 -5.05 4.62 2.36
CA MET A 115 -4.09 4.20 3.38
C MET A 115 -3.79 2.71 3.25
N ASP A 116 -2.51 2.36 3.34
CA ASP A 116 -2.07 0.96 3.27
C ASP A 116 -0.68 0.80 3.90
N GLY A 117 -0.38 -0.42 4.36
CA GLY A 117 0.88 -0.79 5.01
C GLY A 117 1.67 -1.83 4.22
N THR A 118 3.00 -1.75 4.29
CA THR A 118 3.91 -2.78 3.75
C THR A 118 4.94 -3.20 4.79
N PHE A 119 5.34 -4.48 4.74
CA PHE A 119 6.21 -5.13 5.75
C PHE A 119 7.60 -5.45 5.20
N ARG A 120 7.74 -5.53 3.88
CA ARG A 120 8.90 -6.17 3.24
C ARG A 120 10.19 -5.35 3.38
N VAL A 121 10.12 -4.05 3.16
CA VAL A 121 11.29 -3.15 3.11
C VAL A 121 11.53 -2.43 4.43
N VAL A 122 10.84 -2.83 5.49
CA VAL A 122 10.80 -2.09 6.75
C VAL A 122 12.01 -2.45 7.61
N PRO A 123 12.69 -1.47 8.25
CA PRO A 123 13.73 -1.76 9.22
C PRO A 123 13.23 -2.66 10.33
N ARG A 124 14.05 -3.61 10.77
CA ARG A 124 13.66 -4.62 11.78
C ARG A 124 13.16 -4.04 13.11
N LEU A 125 13.49 -2.78 13.39
CA LEU A 125 12.99 -2.07 14.57
C LEU A 125 11.48 -1.80 14.47
N PHE A 126 10.91 -1.73 13.27
CA PHE A 126 9.50 -1.41 13.01
C PHE A 126 8.79 -2.60 12.37
N LEU A 127 7.48 -2.68 12.61
CA LEU A 127 6.65 -3.73 12.03
C LEU A 127 6.27 -3.41 10.59
N GLN A 128 5.86 -2.17 10.33
CA GLN A 128 5.37 -1.76 9.01
C GLN A 128 5.79 -0.34 8.62
N LEU A 129 5.90 -0.12 7.31
CA LEU A 129 5.85 1.20 6.70
C LEU A 129 4.40 1.42 6.27
N TYR A 130 3.76 2.40 6.88
CA TYR A 130 2.38 2.77 6.61
C TYR A 130 2.36 4.06 5.81
N SER A 131 1.57 4.14 4.74
CA SER A 131 1.58 5.29 3.84
C SER A 131 0.18 5.84 3.62
N ILE A 132 0.08 7.16 3.53
CA ILE A 132 -1.16 7.88 3.26
C ILE A 132 -1.02 8.62 1.93
N HIS A 133 -1.99 8.40 1.06
CA HIS A 133 -2.01 8.87 -0.31
C HIS A 133 -3.25 9.72 -0.55
N ALA A 134 -3.14 10.68 -1.47
CA ALA A 134 -4.28 11.42 -1.99
C ALA A 134 -4.08 11.75 -3.47
N PHE A 135 -5.16 12.18 -4.13
CA PHE A 135 -5.08 12.67 -5.51
C PHE A 135 -4.67 14.15 -5.54
N TYR A 136 -3.62 14.45 -6.28
CA TYR A 136 -3.24 15.81 -6.68
C TYR A 136 -3.44 15.96 -8.19
N LYS A 137 -4.34 16.86 -8.61
CA LYS A 137 -4.67 17.12 -10.03
C LYS A 137 -4.90 15.85 -10.87
N GLY A 138 -5.70 14.93 -10.33
CA GLY A 138 -6.04 13.65 -11.00
C GLY A 138 -4.98 12.56 -10.90
N GLN A 139 -3.88 12.80 -10.16
CA GLN A 139 -2.86 11.79 -9.93
C GLN A 139 -2.70 11.43 -8.46
N MET A 140 -2.78 10.13 -8.15
CA MET A 140 -2.50 9.63 -6.80
C MET A 140 -1.00 9.73 -6.48
N GLN A 141 -0.68 10.22 -5.28
CA GLN A 141 0.69 10.32 -4.77
C GLN A 141 0.74 9.87 -3.31
N ALA A 142 1.84 9.24 -2.93
CA ALA A 142 2.16 8.98 -1.53
C ALA A 142 2.65 10.28 -0.89
N LEU A 143 1.97 10.76 0.14
CA LEU A 143 2.21 12.09 0.71
C LEU A 143 2.87 12.02 2.08
N VAL A 144 2.49 11.03 2.89
CA VAL A 144 2.98 10.86 4.25
C VAL A 144 3.33 9.40 4.50
N TYR A 145 4.44 9.18 5.18
CA TYR A 145 5.00 7.87 5.47
C TYR A 145 5.23 7.71 6.96
N PHE A 146 4.81 6.61 7.56
CA PHE A 146 5.02 6.30 8.97
C PHE A 146 5.72 4.95 9.13
N LEU A 147 6.81 4.92 9.88
CA LEU A 147 7.37 3.68 10.42
C LEU A 147 6.67 3.39 11.76
N LEU A 148 5.88 2.32 11.79
CA LEU A 148 5.04 1.97 12.94
C LEU A 148 5.63 0.80 13.74
N PRO A 149 5.65 0.87 15.08
CA PRO A 149 6.18 -0.19 15.93
C PRO A 149 5.29 -1.43 15.94
N ASP A 150 3.99 -1.25 15.75
CA ASP A 150 2.96 -2.28 15.78
C ASP A 150 1.73 -1.85 14.93
N LYS A 151 0.62 -2.59 15.06
CA LYS A 151 -0.68 -2.28 14.46
C LYS A 151 -1.77 -2.00 15.49
N SER A 152 -1.39 -1.59 16.70
CA SER A 152 -2.35 -1.39 17.77
C SER A 152 -3.25 -0.18 17.49
N LYS A 153 -4.43 -0.17 18.11
CA LYS A 153 -5.37 0.95 18.01
C LYS A 153 -4.74 2.24 18.55
N ALA A 154 -3.97 2.12 19.63
CA ALA A 154 -3.24 3.22 20.22
C ALA A 154 -2.24 3.84 19.24
N THR A 155 -1.45 3.03 18.53
CA THR A 155 -0.53 3.50 17.47
C THR A 155 -1.28 4.22 16.36
N CYS A 156 -2.42 3.68 15.90
CA CYS A 156 -3.23 4.33 14.87
C CYS A 156 -3.79 5.68 15.34
N ASN A 157 -4.33 5.74 16.56
CA ASN A 157 -4.84 6.97 17.17
C ASN A 157 -3.73 8.02 17.32
N ARG A 158 -2.51 7.62 17.69
CA ARG A 158 -1.33 8.51 17.73
C ARG A 158 -1.00 9.08 16.36
N VAL A 159 -1.03 8.27 15.29
CA VAL A 159 -0.82 8.75 13.92
C VAL A 159 -1.85 9.82 13.55
N PHE A 160 -3.14 9.58 13.81
CA PHE A 160 -4.19 10.55 13.50
C PHE A 160 -4.11 11.82 14.34
N ALA A 161 -3.75 11.71 15.62
CA ALA A 161 -3.51 12.86 16.48
C ALA A 161 -2.38 13.74 15.92
N MET A 162 -1.23 13.14 15.58
CA MET A 162 -0.09 13.86 14.98
C MET A 162 -0.48 14.61 13.70
N LEU A 163 -1.25 13.99 12.80
CA LEU A 163 -1.72 14.64 11.58
C LEU A 163 -2.64 15.83 11.86
N LYS A 164 -3.56 15.69 12.84
CA LYS A 164 -4.47 16.76 13.25
C LYS A 164 -3.74 17.91 13.93
N GLU A 165 -2.80 17.61 14.83
CA GLU A 165 -1.95 18.59 15.51
C GLU A 165 -1.14 19.40 14.51
N TYR A 166 -0.57 18.73 13.50
CA TYR A 166 0.11 19.41 12.42
C TYR A 166 -0.84 20.30 11.62
N ALA A 167 -2.03 19.83 11.29
CA ALA A 167 -3.00 20.65 10.56
C ALA A 167 -3.38 21.92 11.36
N LEU A 168 -3.60 21.77 12.67
CA LEU A 168 -3.87 22.88 13.57
C LEU A 168 -2.72 23.88 13.63
N SER A 169 -1.47 23.41 13.66
CA SER A 169 -0.29 24.28 13.71
C SER A 169 -0.13 25.16 12.46
N VAL A 170 -0.70 24.74 11.33
CA VAL A 170 -0.76 25.53 10.09
C VAL A 170 -2.13 26.23 9.87
N GLY A 171 -2.95 26.33 10.92
CA GLY A 171 -4.24 27.03 10.88
C GLY A 171 -5.32 26.33 10.06
N LYS A 172 -5.24 25.01 9.90
CA LYS A 172 -6.18 24.18 9.14
C LYS A 172 -6.78 23.10 10.04
N VAL A 173 -7.80 22.42 9.53
CA VAL A 173 -8.39 21.24 10.19
C VAL A 173 -8.26 20.06 9.24
N PHE A 174 -7.68 18.97 9.73
CA PHE A 174 -7.62 17.73 8.95
C PHE A 174 -8.90 16.92 9.16
N GLN A 175 -9.79 16.97 8.16
CA GLN A 175 -11.10 16.31 8.19
C GLN A 175 -11.44 15.74 6.80
N PRO A 176 -10.86 14.59 6.41
CA PRO A 176 -11.21 13.95 5.14
C PRO A 176 -12.70 13.56 5.13
N THR A 177 -13.35 13.67 3.97
CA THR A 177 -14.74 13.22 3.79
C THR A 177 -14.81 11.71 3.54
N THR A 178 -13.75 11.13 2.97
CA THR A 178 -13.69 9.70 2.68
C THR A 178 -12.32 9.14 3.02
N VAL A 179 -12.30 8.02 3.72
CA VAL A 179 -11.07 7.27 4.00
C VAL A 179 -11.23 5.88 3.41
N GLN A 180 -10.27 5.47 2.58
CA GLN A 180 -10.25 4.13 2.02
C GLN A 180 -9.01 3.35 2.45
N LEU A 181 -9.20 2.15 2.98
CA LEU A 181 -8.15 1.31 3.54
C LEU A 181 -8.47 -0.19 3.39
N ASP A 182 -7.61 -1.05 3.89
CA ASP A 182 -7.88 -2.48 4.02
C ASP A 182 -8.89 -2.80 5.15
N PHE A 183 -9.19 -4.08 5.38
CA PHE A 183 -10.18 -4.51 6.36
C PHE A 183 -9.60 -4.74 7.77
N GLU A 184 -8.52 -4.03 8.12
CA GLU A 184 -7.95 -4.11 9.45
C GLU A 184 -8.87 -3.40 10.48
N VAL A 185 -9.60 -4.21 11.26
CA VAL A 185 -10.61 -3.76 12.25
C VAL A 185 -10.06 -2.70 13.21
N VAL A 186 -8.80 -2.85 13.62
CA VAL A 186 -8.15 -1.90 14.53
C VAL A 186 -8.03 -0.51 13.90
N CYS A 187 -7.62 -0.44 12.63
CA CYS A 187 -7.54 0.81 11.87
C CYS A 187 -8.93 1.40 11.58
N LEU A 188 -9.91 0.56 11.23
CA LEU A 188 -11.30 0.99 11.00
C LEU A 188 -11.89 1.68 12.24
N ASN A 189 -11.71 1.07 13.41
CA ASN A 189 -12.18 1.64 14.67
C ASN A 189 -11.47 2.95 15.02
N ALA A 190 -10.15 3.02 14.80
CA ALA A 190 -9.36 4.24 15.04
C ALA A 190 -9.80 5.40 14.13
N ILE A 191 -10.15 5.11 12.87
CA ILE A 191 -10.69 6.10 11.92
C ILE A 191 -12.06 6.58 12.36
N GLN A 192 -12.96 5.69 12.77
CA GLN A 192 -14.31 6.09 13.20
C GLN A 192 -14.27 7.01 14.43
N GLU A 193 -13.34 6.76 15.36
CA GLU A 193 -13.10 7.65 16.52
C GLU A 193 -12.46 8.98 16.11
N SER A 194 -11.48 8.93 15.22
CA SER A 194 -10.73 10.12 14.82
C SER A 194 -11.50 11.01 13.84
N PHE A 195 -12.31 10.44 12.96
CA PHE A 195 -13.02 11.12 11.89
C PHE A 195 -14.46 10.62 11.80
N PRO A 196 -15.31 10.87 12.81
CA PRO A 196 -16.66 10.29 12.89
C PRO A 196 -17.58 10.69 11.73
N GLY A 197 -17.31 11.83 11.08
CA GLY A 197 -18.05 12.30 9.90
C GLY A 197 -17.48 11.81 8.56
N ALA A 198 -16.36 11.07 8.55
CA ALA A 198 -15.79 10.54 7.32
C ALA A 198 -16.50 9.25 6.90
N GLY A 199 -16.86 9.14 5.62
CA GLY A 199 -17.28 7.87 5.04
C GLY A 199 -16.08 6.93 4.94
N VAL A 200 -16.15 5.78 5.59
CA VAL A 200 -15.10 4.75 5.51
C VAL A 200 -15.44 3.75 4.41
N LYS A 201 -14.48 3.46 3.53
CA LYS A 201 -14.60 2.43 2.50
C LYS A 201 -13.49 1.40 2.64
N GLY A 202 -13.86 0.13 2.63
CA GLY A 202 -12.91 -0.95 2.46
C GLY A 202 -12.38 -0.95 1.03
N CYS A 203 -11.18 -1.47 0.83
CA CYS A 203 -10.61 -1.64 -0.49
C CYS A 203 -11.25 -2.85 -1.18
N ASN A 204 -11.87 -2.65 -2.34
CA ASN A 204 -12.51 -3.73 -3.09
C ASN A 204 -11.55 -4.86 -3.49
N PHE A 205 -10.26 -4.55 -3.69
CA PHE A 205 -9.24 -5.58 -3.93
C PHE A 205 -9.05 -6.47 -2.71
N HIS A 206 -8.90 -5.88 -1.52
CA HIS A 206 -8.77 -6.62 -0.27
C HIS A 206 -10.04 -7.39 0.08
N PHE A 207 -11.23 -6.88 -0.27
CA PHE A 207 -12.50 -7.61 -0.16
C PHE A 207 -12.48 -8.88 -1.02
N CYS A 208 -12.23 -8.74 -2.33
CA CYS A 208 -12.14 -9.89 -3.24
C CYS A 208 -11.06 -10.89 -2.81
N GLN A 209 -9.92 -10.39 -2.32
CA GLN A 209 -8.83 -11.21 -1.83
C GLN A 209 -9.21 -11.97 -0.55
N ALA A 210 -9.96 -11.37 0.37
CA ALA A 210 -10.45 -12.05 1.57
C ALA A 210 -11.40 -13.21 1.21
N LEU A 211 -12.32 -12.98 0.25
CA LEU A 211 -13.19 -14.03 -0.28
C LEU A 211 -12.39 -15.16 -0.92
N TRP A 212 -11.40 -14.83 -1.76
CA TRP A 212 -10.57 -15.84 -2.41
C TRP A 212 -9.77 -16.68 -1.41
N ARG A 213 -9.12 -16.04 -0.42
CA ARG A 213 -8.39 -16.75 0.64
C ARG A 213 -9.30 -17.71 1.41
N LYS A 214 -10.53 -17.29 1.73
CA LYS A 214 -11.49 -18.18 2.40
C LYS A 214 -11.92 -19.33 1.50
N ALA A 215 -12.12 -19.08 0.20
CA ALA A 215 -12.42 -20.14 -0.76
C ALA A 215 -11.29 -21.18 -0.82
N GLN A 216 -10.02 -20.74 -0.83
CA GLN A 216 -8.85 -21.62 -0.77
C GLN A 216 -8.81 -22.43 0.53
N GLU A 217 -8.98 -21.77 1.68
CA GLU A 217 -9.00 -22.39 3.01
C GLU A 217 -10.07 -23.51 3.11
N LEU A 218 -11.22 -23.30 2.50
CA LEU A 218 -12.34 -24.25 2.52
C LEU A 218 -12.23 -25.37 1.47
N GLY A 219 -11.19 -25.36 0.63
CA GLY A 219 -10.92 -26.37 -0.39
C GLY A 219 -11.65 -26.15 -1.71
N LEU A 220 -12.04 -24.91 -2.04
CA LEU A 220 -12.71 -24.60 -3.32
C LEU A 220 -11.75 -24.37 -4.48
N GLN A 221 -10.46 -24.16 -4.22
CA GLN A 221 -9.46 -23.89 -5.27
C GLN A 221 -9.40 -24.97 -6.37
N PRO A 222 -9.42 -26.29 -6.06
CA PRO A 222 -9.41 -27.33 -7.10
C PRO A 222 -10.65 -27.31 -8.01
N TYR A 223 -11.77 -26.78 -7.52
CA TYR A 223 -13.03 -26.69 -8.26
C TYR A 223 -13.19 -25.38 -9.03
N TYR A 224 -12.23 -24.47 -8.95
CA TYR A 224 -12.36 -23.13 -9.55
C TYR A 224 -12.45 -23.14 -11.08
N GLY A 225 -11.99 -24.22 -11.72
CA GLY A 225 -12.15 -24.45 -13.16
C GLY A 225 -13.56 -24.89 -13.57
N ASP A 226 -14.39 -25.36 -12.62
CA ASP A 226 -15.80 -25.64 -12.86
C ASP A 226 -16.57 -24.33 -13.07
N ARG A 227 -17.40 -24.28 -14.12
CA ARG A 227 -18.11 -23.06 -14.51
C ARG A 227 -19.10 -22.58 -13.44
N ALA A 228 -19.80 -23.49 -12.76
CA ALA A 228 -20.80 -23.14 -11.76
C ALA A 228 -20.13 -22.64 -10.47
N VAL A 229 -19.07 -23.30 -10.02
CA VAL A 229 -18.27 -22.84 -8.86
C VAL A 229 -17.62 -21.49 -9.14
N ASN A 230 -17.01 -21.33 -10.33
CA ASN A 230 -16.39 -20.06 -10.74
C ASN A 230 -17.40 -18.92 -10.75
N ARG A 231 -18.57 -19.16 -11.36
CA ARG A 231 -19.65 -18.17 -11.47
C ARG A 231 -20.15 -17.77 -10.09
N PHE A 232 -20.44 -18.74 -9.22
CA PHE A 232 -20.89 -18.47 -7.85
C PHE A 232 -19.91 -17.56 -7.10
N LEU A 233 -18.63 -17.94 -7.01
CA LEU A 233 -17.62 -17.16 -6.28
C LEU A 233 -17.45 -15.74 -6.83
N LYS A 234 -17.49 -15.57 -8.17
CA LYS A 234 -17.40 -14.25 -8.79
C LYS A 234 -18.65 -13.41 -8.56
N CYS A 235 -19.83 -14.01 -8.56
CA CYS A 235 -21.07 -13.28 -8.29
C CYS A 235 -21.16 -12.85 -6.82
N VAL A 236 -20.69 -13.66 -5.88
CA VAL A 236 -20.57 -13.25 -4.47
C VAL A 236 -19.63 -12.05 -4.33
N ALA A 237 -18.47 -12.07 -5.00
CA ALA A 237 -17.58 -10.90 -5.02
C ALA A 237 -18.24 -9.67 -5.68
N ALA A 238 -19.08 -9.88 -6.70
CA ALA A 238 -19.80 -8.84 -7.41
C ALA A 238 -20.85 -8.11 -6.57
N LEU A 239 -21.26 -8.66 -5.42
CA LEU A 239 -22.19 -7.97 -4.50
C LEU A 239 -21.63 -6.62 -4.02
N SER A 240 -20.32 -6.43 -4.01
CA SER A 240 -19.74 -5.11 -3.73
C SER A 240 -20.08 -4.06 -4.78
N LEU A 241 -20.61 -4.45 -5.94
CA LEU A 241 -20.99 -3.57 -7.05
C LEU A 241 -22.50 -3.58 -7.31
N VAL A 242 -23.32 -4.02 -6.35
CA VAL A 242 -24.79 -4.06 -6.43
C VAL A 242 -25.38 -2.91 -5.60
N PRO A 243 -26.53 -2.30 -5.98
CA PRO A 243 -27.22 -1.35 -5.11
C PRO A 243 -27.38 -1.92 -3.70
N LEU A 244 -27.09 -1.11 -2.68
CA LEU A 244 -27.12 -1.55 -1.27
C LEU A 244 -28.44 -2.24 -0.90
N GLU A 245 -29.56 -1.70 -1.38
CA GLU A 245 -30.90 -2.18 -1.05
C GLU A 245 -31.30 -3.46 -1.81
N GLU A 246 -30.52 -3.85 -2.82
CA GLU A 246 -30.77 -5.06 -3.63
C GLU A 246 -29.76 -6.18 -3.33
N ILE A 247 -28.89 -6.01 -2.32
CA ILE A 247 -27.89 -7.02 -1.94
C ILE A 247 -28.55 -8.33 -1.53
N ASP A 248 -29.62 -8.29 -0.73
CA ASP A 248 -30.29 -9.51 -0.25
C ASP A 248 -30.98 -10.26 -1.41
N GLU A 249 -31.66 -9.53 -2.30
CA GLU A 249 -32.29 -10.12 -3.48
C GLU A 249 -31.24 -10.71 -4.43
N ALA A 250 -30.13 -10.00 -4.66
CA ALA A 250 -29.01 -10.52 -5.45
C ALA A 250 -28.42 -11.79 -4.82
N TRP A 251 -28.25 -11.81 -3.49
CA TRP A 251 -27.77 -12.97 -2.77
C TRP A 251 -28.69 -14.19 -2.95
N LEU A 252 -30.00 -14.02 -2.82
CA LEU A 252 -30.97 -15.10 -3.02
C LEU A 252 -30.89 -15.69 -4.44
N GLN A 253 -30.78 -14.84 -5.47
CA GLN A 253 -30.64 -15.30 -6.85
C GLN A 253 -29.29 -16.01 -7.08
N ILE A 254 -28.19 -15.53 -6.49
CA ILE A 254 -26.87 -16.20 -6.55
C ILE A 254 -26.90 -17.55 -5.84
N ASP A 255 -27.56 -17.63 -4.68
CA ASP A 255 -27.65 -18.86 -3.89
C ASP A 255 -28.51 -19.92 -4.58
N SER A 256 -29.63 -19.52 -5.18
CA SER A 256 -30.47 -20.39 -6.00
C SER A 256 -29.72 -20.97 -7.21
N ASP A 257 -28.81 -20.20 -7.81
CA ASP A 257 -27.97 -20.62 -8.95
C ASP A 257 -26.72 -21.41 -8.51
N SER A 258 -26.52 -21.64 -7.20
CA SER A 258 -25.33 -22.31 -6.68
C SER A 258 -25.34 -23.83 -6.97
N PRO A 259 -24.16 -24.50 -7.05
CA PRO A 259 -24.09 -25.94 -7.25
C PRO A 259 -24.92 -26.75 -6.25
N SER A 260 -25.66 -27.74 -6.74
CA SER A 260 -26.56 -28.59 -5.95
C SER A 260 -25.82 -29.54 -5.00
N ALA A 261 -26.58 -30.24 -4.14
CA ALA A 261 -26.06 -31.19 -3.15
C ALA A 261 -25.21 -32.32 -3.74
N ASP A 262 -25.44 -32.68 -5.01
CA ASP A 262 -24.71 -33.73 -5.71
C ASP A 262 -23.32 -33.28 -6.20
N HIS A 263 -23.06 -31.98 -6.21
CA HIS A 263 -21.77 -31.45 -6.67
C HIS A 263 -20.67 -31.74 -5.63
N PRO A 264 -19.47 -32.21 -6.03
CA PRO A 264 -18.39 -32.54 -5.10
C PRO A 264 -17.94 -31.38 -4.20
N ALA A 265 -18.05 -30.14 -4.68
CA ALA A 265 -17.73 -28.93 -3.92
C ALA A 265 -18.86 -28.46 -2.96
N PHE A 266 -20.04 -29.09 -2.95
CA PHE A 266 -21.23 -28.60 -2.24
C PHE A 266 -20.95 -28.26 -0.77
N ARG A 267 -20.32 -29.18 -0.03
CA ARG A 267 -20.01 -28.96 1.39
C ARG A 267 -19.04 -27.79 1.63
N ALA A 268 -18.11 -27.55 0.70
CA ALA A 268 -17.19 -26.43 0.79
C ALA A 268 -17.89 -25.11 0.44
N LEU A 269 -18.80 -25.11 -0.53
CA LEU A 269 -19.64 -23.97 -0.89
C LEU A 269 -20.58 -23.59 0.26
N ASP A 270 -21.21 -24.57 0.92
CA ASP A 270 -22.07 -24.35 2.07
C ASP A 270 -21.35 -23.66 3.23
N ARG A 271 -20.14 -24.13 3.57
CA ARG A 271 -19.28 -23.45 4.55
C ARG A 271 -18.89 -22.04 4.10
N PHE A 272 -18.67 -21.83 2.81
CA PHE A 272 -18.33 -20.52 2.26
C PHE A 272 -19.53 -19.56 2.35
N LYS A 273 -20.76 -20.03 2.08
CA LYS A 273 -21.99 -19.26 2.25
C LYS A 273 -22.17 -18.83 3.69
N THR A 274 -22.03 -19.76 4.64
CA THR A 274 -22.10 -19.45 6.08
C THR A 274 -21.07 -18.41 6.49
N TYR A 275 -19.85 -18.52 5.99
CA TYR A 275 -18.82 -17.49 6.20
C TYR A 275 -19.24 -16.14 5.63
N PHE A 276 -19.71 -16.11 4.38
CA PHE A 276 -20.08 -14.87 3.71
C PHE A 276 -21.22 -14.16 4.43
N ILE A 277 -22.27 -14.90 4.80
CA ILE A 277 -23.40 -14.39 5.58
C ILE A 277 -22.92 -13.80 6.91
N SER A 278 -22.26 -14.62 7.73
CA SER A 278 -21.86 -14.24 9.09
C SER A 278 -20.78 -13.15 9.14
N THR A 279 -19.98 -12.98 8.08
CA THR A 279 -18.87 -12.02 8.06
C THR A 279 -19.22 -10.74 7.32
N TRP A 280 -19.95 -10.82 6.21
CA TRP A 280 -20.12 -9.69 5.28
C TRP A 280 -21.57 -9.19 5.16
N LEU A 281 -22.57 -10.08 5.25
CA LEU A 281 -23.99 -9.69 5.12
C LEU A 281 -24.64 -9.29 6.44
N GLU A 282 -24.29 -9.97 7.54
CA GLU A 282 -24.97 -9.80 8.84
C GLU A 282 -24.08 -9.12 9.90
N ASN A 283 -22.80 -8.91 9.64
CA ASN A 283 -21.86 -8.32 10.60
C ASN A 283 -21.83 -6.78 10.51
N GLU A 284 -22.95 -6.13 10.78
CA GLU A 284 -23.07 -4.67 10.70
C GLU A 284 -22.16 -3.92 11.69
N SER A 285 -21.70 -4.57 12.75
CA SER A 285 -20.83 -3.95 13.75
C SER A 285 -19.38 -3.81 13.31
N VAL A 286 -18.86 -4.76 12.55
CA VAL A 286 -17.45 -4.78 12.11
C VAL A 286 -17.31 -4.47 10.63
N PHE A 287 -18.18 -5.06 9.80
CA PHE A 287 -18.12 -4.96 8.34
C PHE A 287 -19.50 -4.59 7.77
N PRO A 288 -20.05 -3.42 8.13
CA PRO A 288 -21.34 -2.99 7.60
C PRO A 288 -21.33 -2.95 6.08
N ARG A 289 -22.46 -3.24 5.44
CA ARG A 289 -22.54 -3.37 3.96
C ARG A 289 -22.02 -2.14 3.23
N VAL A 290 -22.27 -0.95 3.80
CA VAL A 290 -21.77 0.33 3.29
C VAL A 290 -20.24 0.41 3.23
N LEU A 291 -19.51 -0.32 4.07
CA LEU A 291 -18.05 -0.31 4.11
C LEU A 291 -17.47 -0.95 2.85
N TRP A 292 -17.94 -2.13 2.47
CA TRP A 292 -17.40 -2.92 1.35
C TRP A 292 -18.14 -2.70 0.03
N ASN A 293 -19.28 -2.00 0.04
CA ASN A 293 -20.02 -1.64 -1.17
C ASN A 293 -19.40 -0.45 -1.93
N HIS A 294 -19.36 -0.58 -3.25
CA HIS A 294 -18.81 0.35 -4.24
C HIS A 294 -19.77 0.57 -5.42
N TYR A 295 -21.08 0.33 -5.26
CA TYR A 295 -22.04 0.68 -6.29
C TYR A 295 -21.95 2.18 -6.63
N ARG A 296 -21.98 2.51 -7.94
CA ARG A 296 -21.75 3.87 -8.48
C ARG A 296 -20.41 4.52 -8.11
N ASN A 297 -19.48 3.81 -7.47
CA ASN A 297 -18.12 4.30 -7.29
C ASN A 297 -17.29 4.01 -8.55
N PHE A 298 -17.28 4.94 -9.49
CA PHE A 298 -16.45 4.85 -10.70
C PHE A 298 -15.03 5.43 -10.55
N GLY A 299 -14.70 5.92 -9.34
CA GLY A 299 -13.38 6.39 -8.98
C GLY A 299 -12.44 5.26 -8.54
N ALA A 300 -11.52 5.58 -7.65
CA ALA A 300 -10.67 4.56 -7.04
C ALA A 300 -11.52 3.68 -6.10
N ARG A 301 -11.64 2.39 -6.44
CA ARG A 301 -12.24 1.33 -5.59
C ARG A 301 -11.20 0.42 -4.95
N THR A 302 -9.99 0.45 -5.48
CA THR A 302 -8.89 -0.45 -5.10
C THR A 302 -7.68 0.38 -4.69
N THR A 303 -6.87 -0.15 -3.79
CA THR A 303 -5.54 0.35 -3.43
C THR A 303 -4.47 -0.04 -4.46
N ASN A 304 -4.83 -0.50 -5.66
CA ASN A 304 -3.90 -0.89 -6.74
C ASN A 304 -2.76 0.11 -6.99
N HIS A 305 -3.01 1.41 -6.84
CA HIS A 305 -1.95 2.41 -6.97
C HIS A 305 -0.98 2.35 -5.79
N ILE A 306 -1.48 2.19 -4.57
CA ILE A 306 -0.66 2.01 -3.37
C ILE A 306 0.09 0.67 -3.41
N GLU A 307 -0.57 -0.42 -3.80
CA GLU A 307 0.09 -1.72 -3.99
C GLU A 307 1.13 -1.66 -5.11
N GLY A 308 0.82 -0.97 -6.21
CA GLY A 308 1.76 -0.71 -7.29
C GLY A 308 2.95 0.13 -6.82
N TRP A 309 2.71 1.10 -5.93
CA TRP A 309 3.75 1.89 -5.29
C TRP A 309 4.59 1.03 -4.32
N HIS A 310 3.97 0.20 -3.48
CA HIS A 310 4.64 -0.79 -2.62
C HIS A 310 5.47 -1.76 -3.45
N HIS A 311 4.96 -2.25 -4.57
CA HIS A 311 5.68 -3.13 -5.48
C HIS A 311 6.89 -2.42 -6.11
N ALA A 312 6.70 -1.18 -6.58
CA ALA A 312 7.80 -0.37 -7.13
C ALA A 312 8.87 -0.06 -6.08
N LEU A 313 8.47 0.25 -4.84
CA LEU A 313 9.38 0.43 -3.72
C LEU A 313 10.15 -0.86 -3.42
N ASN A 314 9.44 -1.99 -3.30
CA ASN A 314 10.04 -3.32 -3.09
C ASN A 314 11.04 -3.69 -4.19
N GLY A 315 10.70 -3.40 -5.45
CA GLY A 315 11.56 -3.65 -6.61
C GLY A 315 12.82 -2.78 -6.60
N ARG A 316 12.68 -1.48 -6.32
CA ARG A 316 13.82 -0.54 -6.22
C ARG A 316 14.76 -0.87 -5.06
N VAL A 317 14.19 -1.27 -3.92
CA VAL A 317 14.96 -1.68 -2.75
C VAL A 317 15.67 -3.01 -3.00
N GLY A 318 14.98 -3.97 -3.63
CA GLY A 318 15.53 -5.28 -4.01
C GLY A 318 15.89 -6.20 -2.85
N LYS A 319 15.54 -5.84 -1.61
CA LYS A 319 15.92 -6.56 -0.37
C LYS A 319 14.75 -6.64 0.60
N ARG A 320 14.82 -7.62 1.52
CA ARG A 320 13.94 -7.69 2.69
C ARG A 320 14.64 -7.00 3.86
N HIS A 321 13.90 -6.15 4.58
CA HIS A 321 14.35 -5.38 5.73
C HIS A 321 15.64 -4.57 5.48
N VAL A 322 15.48 -3.36 4.94
CA VAL A 322 16.61 -2.44 4.85
C VAL A 322 16.89 -1.79 6.20
N ASN A 323 18.06 -1.17 6.33
CA ASN A 323 18.32 -0.39 7.53
C ASN A 323 17.56 0.95 7.51
N LEU A 324 17.51 1.63 8.67
CA LEU A 324 16.75 2.87 8.85
C LEU A 324 17.13 3.97 7.84
N PHE A 325 18.42 4.16 7.60
CA PHE A 325 18.91 5.21 6.71
C PHE A 325 18.66 4.89 5.23
N GLU A 326 18.69 3.61 4.85
CA GLU A 326 18.27 3.16 3.52
C GLU A 326 16.79 3.49 3.27
N ILE A 327 15.89 3.17 4.20
CA ILE A 327 14.46 3.46 3.99
C ILE A 327 14.21 4.97 3.93
N VAL A 328 14.83 5.77 4.82
CA VAL A 328 14.72 7.24 4.79
C VAL A 328 15.18 7.79 3.43
N SER A 329 16.32 7.30 2.92
CA SER A 329 16.83 7.70 1.60
C SER A 329 15.87 7.37 0.46
N HIS A 330 15.19 6.22 0.54
CA HIS A 330 14.18 5.86 -0.44
C HIS A 330 12.97 6.80 -0.36
N LEU A 331 12.48 7.09 0.84
CA LEU A 331 11.34 8.02 1.04
C LEU A 331 11.68 9.45 0.59
N GLN A 332 12.91 9.92 0.81
CA GLN A 332 13.38 11.21 0.31
C GLN A 332 13.37 11.28 -1.22
N LYS A 333 13.81 10.20 -1.90
CA LYS A 333 13.76 10.08 -3.37
C LYS A 333 12.32 10.03 -3.88
N GLU A 334 11.41 9.40 -3.15
CA GLU A 334 9.98 9.42 -3.46
C GLU A 334 9.41 10.83 -3.39
N GLU A 335 9.67 11.56 -2.31
CA GLU A 335 9.18 12.93 -2.15
C GLU A 335 9.73 13.86 -3.24
N HIS A 336 11.02 13.77 -3.55
CA HIS A 336 11.63 14.55 -4.63
C HIS A 336 10.99 14.24 -5.99
N GLY A 337 10.73 12.96 -6.29
CA GLY A 337 10.02 12.55 -7.50
C GLY A 337 8.57 13.04 -7.56
N ASN A 338 7.86 13.00 -6.43
CA ASN A 338 6.49 13.51 -6.33
C ASN A 338 6.45 15.02 -6.53
N LYS A 339 7.36 15.78 -5.92
CA LYS A 339 7.49 17.23 -6.10
C LYS A 339 7.73 17.60 -7.56
N ALA A 340 8.68 16.94 -8.23
CA ALA A 340 8.93 17.14 -9.66
C ALA A 340 7.66 16.87 -10.50
N GLN A 341 6.88 15.87 -10.12
CA GLN A 341 5.64 15.55 -10.81
C GLN A 341 4.52 16.56 -10.56
N ARG A 342 4.41 17.10 -9.33
CA ARG A 342 3.46 18.18 -9.01
C ARG A 342 3.75 19.43 -9.83
N LEU A 343 5.03 19.84 -9.93
CA LEU A 343 5.45 20.96 -10.77
C LEU A 343 5.02 20.78 -12.24
N LEU A 344 5.19 19.59 -12.80
CA LEU A 344 4.75 19.31 -14.17
C LEU A 344 3.22 19.42 -14.33
N LEU A 345 2.45 18.92 -13.36
CA LEU A 345 0.98 19.04 -13.34
C LEU A 345 0.55 20.51 -13.21
N ASP A 346 1.29 21.32 -12.45
CA ASP A 346 1.05 22.75 -12.30
C ASP A 346 1.34 23.53 -13.58
N MET A 347 2.32 23.08 -14.37
CA MET A 347 2.60 23.58 -15.72
C MET A 347 1.60 23.08 -16.80
N GLY A 348 0.53 22.39 -16.40
CA GLY A 348 -0.53 21.94 -17.30
C GLY A 348 -0.27 20.60 -17.98
N ARG A 349 0.77 19.85 -17.57
CA ARG A 349 0.95 18.47 -18.07
C ARG A 349 -0.19 17.59 -17.55
N ALA A 350 -0.78 16.78 -18.42
CA ALA A 350 -1.80 15.83 -18.03
C ALA A 350 -1.26 14.77 -17.04
N PRO A 351 -2.07 14.30 -16.08
CA PRO A 351 -1.67 13.23 -15.18
C PRO A 351 -1.38 11.94 -15.94
N LYS A 352 -0.54 11.08 -15.35
CA LYS A 352 -0.24 9.78 -15.94
C LYS A 352 -1.55 9.01 -16.16
N PRO A 353 -1.82 8.53 -17.38
CA PRO A 353 -3.06 7.83 -17.65
C PRO A 353 -3.10 6.52 -16.85
N VAL A 354 -4.28 6.22 -16.32
CA VAL A 354 -4.57 4.91 -15.73
C VAL A 354 -4.28 3.83 -16.78
N ARG A 355 -3.67 2.71 -16.39
CA ARG A 355 -3.35 1.62 -17.34
C ARG A 355 -4.61 1.22 -18.11
N LYS A 356 -4.46 1.03 -19.43
CA LYS A 356 -5.56 0.72 -20.37
C LYS A 356 -6.50 -0.36 -19.84
N LYS A 357 -5.95 -1.43 -19.26
CA LYS A 357 -6.72 -2.53 -18.62
C LYS A 357 -7.75 -2.01 -17.61
N TYR A 358 -7.34 -1.20 -16.63
CA TYR A 358 -8.24 -0.69 -15.60
C TYR A 358 -9.23 0.34 -16.16
N ARG A 359 -8.81 1.15 -17.12
CA ARG A 359 -9.69 2.10 -17.80
C ARG A 359 -10.84 1.37 -18.51
N VAL A 360 -10.53 0.33 -19.29
CA VAL A 360 -11.52 -0.49 -20.00
C VAL A 360 -12.47 -1.20 -19.02
N LEU A 361 -11.95 -1.73 -17.92
CA LEU A 361 -12.80 -2.32 -16.88
C LEU A 361 -13.73 -1.29 -16.23
N ASN A 362 -13.27 -0.05 -16.04
CA ASN A 362 -14.11 1.01 -15.48
C ASN A 362 -15.17 1.49 -16.47
N GLU A 363 -14.80 1.70 -17.73
CA GLU A 363 -15.74 2.04 -18.81
C GLU A 363 -16.81 0.95 -19.00
N ARG A 364 -16.41 -0.33 -18.92
CA ARG A 364 -17.36 -1.44 -18.93
C ARG A 364 -18.28 -1.42 -17.71
N LEU A 365 -17.75 -1.13 -16.52
CA LEU A 365 -18.56 -1.06 -15.30
C LEU A 365 -19.61 0.04 -15.41
N ILE A 366 -19.21 1.25 -15.81
CA ILE A 366 -20.13 2.39 -16.03
C ILE A 366 -21.27 1.97 -16.96
N ARG A 367 -20.95 1.46 -18.16
CA ARG A 367 -21.95 1.01 -19.11
C ARG A 367 -22.88 -0.07 -18.54
N LEU A 368 -22.36 -1.05 -17.81
CA LEU A 368 -23.19 -2.11 -17.22
C LEU A 368 -24.13 -1.54 -16.14
N THR A 369 -23.66 -0.59 -15.35
CA THR A 369 -24.48 0.11 -14.36
C THR A 369 -25.57 0.92 -15.05
N ASP A 370 -25.23 1.68 -16.10
CA ASP A 370 -26.21 2.46 -16.87
C ASP A 370 -27.29 1.58 -17.49
N GLN A 371 -26.91 0.43 -18.09
CA GLN A 371 -27.87 -0.53 -18.66
C GLN A 371 -28.82 -1.10 -17.62
N TYR A 372 -28.30 -1.41 -16.43
CA TYR A 372 -29.11 -1.93 -15.33
C TYR A 372 -30.05 -0.86 -14.76
N GLU A 373 -29.59 0.38 -14.59
CA GLU A 373 -30.43 1.50 -14.16
C GLU A 373 -31.50 1.88 -15.18
N ALA A 374 -31.21 1.68 -16.47
CA ALA A 374 -32.17 1.79 -17.57
C ALA A 374 -33.10 0.58 -17.69
N GLN A 375 -33.00 -0.41 -16.79
CA GLN A 375 -33.79 -1.65 -16.77
C GLN A 375 -33.61 -2.54 -18.01
N GLU A 376 -32.50 -2.37 -18.75
CA GLU A 376 -32.12 -3.24 -19.88
C GLU A 376 -31.54 -4.58 -19.40
N LEU A 377 -31.08 -4.65 -18.14
CA LEU A 377 -30.57 -5.85 -17.50
C LEU A 377 -31.40 -6.17 -16.26
N SER A 378 -31.72 -7.45 -16.06
CA SER A 378 -32.18 -7.90 -14.74
C SER A 378 -31.03 -7.86 -13.72
N LEU A 379 -31.36 -7.91 -12.43
CA LEU A 379 -30.39 -7.90 -11.35
C LEU A 379 -29.33 -9.01 -11.50
N ILE A 380 -29.73 -10.27 -11.70
CA ILE A 380 -28.75 -11.36 -11.89
C ILE A 380 -27.93 -11.23 -13.17
N GLN A 381 -28.48 -10.65 -14.24
CA GLN A 381 -27.73 -10.36 -15.46
C GLN A 381 -26.68 -9.29 -15.21
N TYR A 382 -27.03 -8.23 -14.48
CA TYR A 382 -26.10 -7.19 -14.06
C TYR A 382 -24.97 -7.79 -13.21
N VAL A 383 -25.31 -8.49 -12.11
CA VAL A 383 -24.37 -9.18 -11.21
C VAL A 383 -23.41 -10.07 -11.99
N SER A 384 -23.94 -10.97 -12.82
CA SER A 384 -23.14 -11.91 -13.60
C SER A 384 -22.21 -11.20 -14.59
N ARG A 385 -22.59 -10.03 -15.12
CA ARG A 385 -21.75 -9.27 -16.05
C ARG A 385 -20.67 -8.46 -15.33
N VAL A 386 -20.97 -7.81 -14.20
CA VAL A 386 -19.98 -7.05 -13.42
C VAL A 386 -19.03 -7.94 -12.63
N ALA A 387 -19.40 -9.18 -12.35
CA ALA A 387 -18.50 -10.23 -11.85
C ALA A 387 -17.23 -10.39 -12.69
N HIS A 388 -17.30 -10.15 -14.01
CA HIS A 388 -16.14 -10.16 -14.91
C HIS A 388 -15.30 -8.89 -14.88
N ASN A 389 -15.69 -7.88 -14.10
CA ASN A 389 -14.93 -6.64 -13.87
C ASN A 389 -14.08 -6.71 -12.60
N LEU A 390 -14.24 -7.77 -11.80
CA LEU A 390 -13.51 -7.99 -10.57
C LEU A 390 -12.28 -8.87 -10.78
N TYR A 391 -11.26 -8.63 -9.96
CA TYR A 391 -10.07 -9.44 -9.89
C TYR A 391 -10.30 -10.54 -8.85
N THR A 392 -10.25 -11.79 -9.29
CA THR A 392 -10.33 -12.96 -8.39
C THR A 392 -9.05 -13.79 -8.38
N ASP A 393 -7.99 -13.31 -9.03
CA ASP A 393 -6.71 -14.03 -9.18
C ASP A 393 -5.53 -13.20 -8.65
#